data_AF-A0A3B8WFS8-F1
#
_entry.id   AF-A0A3B8WFS8-F1
#
_cell.length_a   1.000
_cell.length_b   1.000
_cell.length_c   1.000
_cell.angle_alpha   90.00
_cell.angle_beta   90.00
_cell.angle_gamma   90.00
#
_symmetry.space_group_name_H-M   'P 1'
#
loop_
_entity.id
_entity.type
_entity.pdbx_description
1 polymer ?
#
loop_
_entity_poly.entity_id
_entity_poly.type
_entity_poly.pdbx_seq_one_letter_code
_entity_poly.pdbx_strand_id
1 'polypeptide(L)' 'RTDHLDKVAVPLLVVQGTRDPFGKPDELKAQGQIPGLTRLCWLDGGNHDFQPLARQPEQQSDLIAQAALLTRQFADDAVL' A
#
# COMPACT_ATOMS: atom_id res chain seq x y z
N ARG A 1 4.82 6.29 -12.87
CA ARG A 1 4.06 5.95 -14.09
C ARG A 1 2.72 5.37 -13.67
N THR A 2 1.64 6.16 -13.67
CA THR A 2 0.30 5.76 -13.19
C THR A 2 -0.77 5.77 -14.30
N ASP A 3 -0.44 6.30 -15.48
CA ASP A 3 -1.38 6.55 -16.59
C ASP A 3 -2.04 5.32 -17.21
N HIS A 4 -1.69 4.11 -16.76
CA HIS A 4 -2.31 2.87 -17.21
C HIS A 4 -3.32 2.32 -16.21
N LEU A 5 -3.35 2.88 -14.99
CA LEU A 5 -4.23 2.44 -13.92
C LEU A 5 -5.69 2.82 -14.19
N ASP A 6 -5.94 3.87 -14.97
CA ASP A 6 -7.26 4.28 -15.45
C ASP A 6 -8.01 3.16 -16.21
N LYS A 7 -7.29 2.23 -16.82
CA LYS A 7 -7.83 1.07 -17.55
C LYS A 7 -8.07 -0.15 -16.67
N VAL A 8 -7.66 -0.11 -15.39
CA VAL A 8 -7.89 -1.22 -14.45
C VAL A 8 -9.36 -1.20 -14.03
N ALA A 9 -10.13 -2.18 -14.52
CA ALA A 9 -11.57 -2.30 -14.30
C ALA A 9 -11.95 -3.27 -13.17
N VAL A 10 -10.96 -3.77 -12.43
CA VAL A 10 -11.15 -4.66 -11.27
C VAL A 10 -10.73 -3.95 -9.99
N PRO A 11 -11.26 -4.34 -8.81
CA PRO A 11 -10.79 -3.79 -7.55
C PRO A 11 -9.26 -3.90 -7.40
N LEU A 12 -8.60 -2.78 -7.13
CA LEU A 12 -7.15 -2.68 -6.97
C LEU A 12 -6.77 -2.21 -5.56
N LEU A 13 -6.02 -3.04 -4.84
CA LEU A 13 -5.36 -2.71 -3.58
C LEU A 13 -3.87 -2.44 -3.82
N VAL A 14 -3.36 -1.36 -3.22
CA VAL A 14 -1.93 -1.12 -3.03
C VAL A 14 -1.64 -1.08 -1.53
N VAL A 15 -0.66 -1.87 -1.09
CA VAL A 15 -0.11 -1.81 0.27
C VAL A 15 1.33 -1.35 0.16
N GLN A 16 1.67 -0.25 0.82
CA GLN A 16 2.97 0.40 0.65
C GLN A 16 3.55 0.87 1.98
N GLY A 17 4.86 0.77 2.12
CA GLY A 17 5.57 1.38 3.24
C GLY A 17 5.56 2.91 3.16
N THR A 18 5.35 3.59 4.28
CA THR A 18 5.40 5.07 4.34
C THR A 18 6.77 5.67 3.97
N ARG A 19 7.83 4.85 4.02
CA ARG A 19 9.21 5.24 3.67
C ARG A 19 9.66 4.71 2.31
N ASP A 20 8.76 4.17 1.52
CA ASP A 20 9.06 3.76 0.15
C ASP A 20 9.55 4.97 -0.69
N PRO A 21 10.77 4.94 -1.26
CA PRO A 21 11.27 6.04 -2.10
C PRO A 21 10.55 6.17 -3.44
N PHE A 22 9.71 5.21 -3.83
CA PHE A 22 8.98 5.20 -5.10
C PHE A 22 7.54 5.72 -5.01
N GLY A 23 7.18 6.32 -3.87
CA GLY A 23 5.91 6.99 -3.69
C GLY A 23 5.65 7.32 -2.23
N LYS A 24 6.12 8.47 -1.75
CA LYS A 24 5.86 8.86 -0.36
C LYS A 24 4.39 9.28 -0.17
N PRO A 25 3.85 9.17 1.05
CA PRO A 25 2.49 9.64 1.34
C PRO A 25 2.20 11.06 0.88
N ASP A 26 3.14 11.99 1.08
CA ASP A 26 2.98 13.38 0.66
C ASP A 26 3.00 13.57 -0.86
N GLU A 27 3.81 12.76 -1.58
CA GLU A 27 3.89 12.79 -3.04
C GLU A 27 2.57 12.29 -3.65
N LEU A 28 2.05 11.17 -3.14
CA LEU A 28 0.77 10.63 -3.60
C LEU A 28 -0.40 11.56 -3.23
N LYS A 29 -0.36 12.18 -2.04
CA LYS A 29 -1.37 13.17 -1.64
C LYS A 29 -1.36 14.39 -2.56
N ALA A 30 -0.19 14.87 -2.95
CA ALA A 30 -0.06 15.98 -3.90
C ALA A 30 -0.52 15.61 -5.32
N GLN A 31 -0.33 14.36 -5.73
CA GLN A 31 -0.80 13.84 -7.01
C GLN A 31 -2.33 13.71 -7.07
N GLY A 32 -3.00 13.55 -5.92
CA GLY A 32 -4.45 13.46 -5.82
C GLY A 32 -4.97 12.05 -6.11
N GLN A 33 -6.24 11.95 -6.52
CA GLN A 33 -6.86 10.65 -6.76
C GLN A 33 -6.22 9.96 -7.97
N ILE A 34 -5.79 8.71 -7.80
CA ILE A 34 -5.25 7.87 -8.86
C ILE A 34 -6.41 7.06 -9.47
N PRO A 35 -6.77 7.27 -10.75
CA PRO A 35 -7.83 6.50 -11.40
C PRO A 35 -7.54 5.00 -11.38
N GLY A 36 -8.56 4.18 -11.11
CA GLY A 36 -8.48 2.72 -11.02
C GLY A 36 -7.96 2.18 -9.68
N LEU A 37 -7.32 3.00 -8.84
CA LEU A 37 -6.91 2.60 -7.49
C LEU A 37 -8.12 2.61 -6.55
N THR A 38 -8.50 1.43 -6.05
CA THR A 38 -9.65 1.29 -5.15
C THR A 38 -9.28 1.55 -3.69
N ARG A 39 -8.13 1.03 -3.25
CA ARG A 39 -7.68 1.16 -1.86
C ARG A 39 -6.16 1.29 -1.80
N LEU A 40 -5.68 2.25 -1.00
CA LEU A 40 -4.28 2.42 -0.65
C LEU A 40 -4.13 2.27 0.86
N CYS A 41 -3.29 1.34 1.30
CA CYS A 41 -2.98 1.13 2.71
C CYS A 41 -1.49 1.39 2.95
N TRP A 42 -1.20 2.10 4.04
CA TRP A 42 0.16 2.42 4.45
C TRP A 42 0.62 1.49 5.57
N LEU A 43 1.85 1.00 5.47
CA LEU A 43 2.57 0.34 6.55
C LEU A 43 3.53 1.36 7.18
N ASP A 44 3.30 1.71 8.44
CA ASP A 44 4.10 2.74 9.11
C ASP A 44 5.56 2.30 9.26
N GLY A 45 6.50 3.21 8.96
CA GLY A 45 7.94 2.96 8.98
C GLY A 45 8.52 1.96 7.96
N GLY A 46 7.68 1.17 7.28
CA GLY A 46 8.11 0.26 6.22
C GLY A 46 8.70 0.98 5.00
N ASN A 47 9.69 0.38 4.37
CA ASN A 47 10.19 0.76 3.04
C ASN A 47 9.52 -0.07 1.92
N HIS A 48 10.12 -0.11 0.72
CA HIS A 48 9.61 -0.89 -0.42
C HIS A 48 9.58 -2.41 -0.19
N ASP A 49 10.41 -2.92 0.72
CA ASP A 49 10.43 -4.33 1.12
C ASP A 49 9.69 -4.57 2.46
N PHE A 50 8.95 -3.57 2.94
CA PHE A 50 8.29 -3.57 4.26
C PHE A 50 9.27 -3.70 5.43
N GLN A 51 10.54 -3.33 5.26
CA GLN A 51 11.50 -3.25 6.36
C GLN A 51 11.22 -1.98 7.19
N PRO A 52 10.85 -2.10 8.48
CA PRO A 52 10.63 -0.96 9.36
C PRO A 52 11.93 -0.23 9.73
N LEU A 53 11.80 0.92 10.38
CA LEU A 53 12.95 1.63 10.95
C LEU A 53 13.60 0.79 12.07
N ALA A 54 14.92 0.84 12.21
CA ALA A 54 15.62 0.10 13.26
C ALA A 54 15.21 0.46 14.70
N ARG A 55 14.55 1.61 14.89
CA ARG A 55 14.04 2.08 16.20
C ARG A 55 12.60 1.63 16.49
N GLN A 56 11.91 1.05 15.53
CA GLN A 56 10.56 0.52 15.70
C GLN A 56 10.62 -0.89 16.28
N PRO A 57 9.63 -1.28 17.10
CA PRO A 57 9.57 -2.63 17.67
C PRO A 57 9.21 -3.70 16.64
N GLU A 58 8.54 -3.32 15.54
CA GLU A 58 8.14 -4.24 14.48
C GLU A 58 9.35 -4.81 13.73
N GLN A 59 9.24 -6.07 13.35
CA GLN A 59 10.10 -6.72 12.37
C GLN A 59 9.48 -6.65 10.98
N GLN A 60 10.27 -6.89 9.94
CA GLN A 60 9.77 -6.98 8.56
C GLN A 60 8.64 -8.02 8.44
N SER A 61 8.75 -9.15 9.14
CA SER A 61 7.71 -10.19 9.18
C SER A 61 6.37 -9.68 9.72
N ASP A 62 6.39 -8.73 10.65
CA ASP A 62 5.17 -8.18 11.22
C ASP A 62 4.45 -7.28 10.20
N LEU A 63 5.21 -6.46 9.46
CA LEU A 63 4.65 -5.65 8.37
C LEU A 63 4.18 -6.52 7.19
N ILE A 64 4.88 -7.62 6.88
CA ILE A 64 4.42 -8.62 5.90
C ILE A 64 3.10 -9.25 6.36
N ALA A 65 2.99 -9.64 7.64
CA ALA A 65 1.76 -10.21 8.19
C ALA A 65 0.61 -9.19 8.13
N GLN A 66 0.88 -7.92 8.43
CA GLN A 66 -0.09 -6.84 8.30
C GLN A 66 -0.55 -6.66 6.85
N ALA A 67 0.37 -6.66 5.88
CA ALA A 67 0.04 -6.59 4.46
C ALA A 67 -0.85 -7.77 4.01
N ALA A 68 -0.55 -8.98 4.49
CA ALA A 68 -1.35 -10.18 4.21
C ALA A 68 -2.78 -10.07 4.79
N LEU A 69 -2.92 -9.55 6.01
CA LEU A 69 -4.23 -9.31 6.63
C LEU A 69 -5.05 -8.30 5.84
N LEU A 70 -4.44 -7.16 5.45
CA LEU A 70 -5.10 -6.14 4.62
C LEU A 70 -5.52 -6.71 3.25
N THR A 71 -4.68 -7.56 2.67
CA THR A 71 -4.98 -8.25 1.40
C THR A 71 -6.17 -9.18 1.55
N ARG A 72 -6.20 -9.98 2.63
CA ARG A 72 -7.32 -10.87 2.93
C ARG A 72 -8.63 -10.09 3.11
N GLN A 73 -8.60 -9.03 3.91
CA GLN A 73 -9.76 -8.16 4.14
C GLN A 73 -10.27 -7.56 2.83
N PHE A 74 -9.38 -7.05 1.99
CA PHE A 74 -9.77 -6.50 0.70
C PHE A 74 -10.38 -7.56 -0.23
N ALA A 75 -9.84 -8.78 -0.24
CA ALA A 75 -10.41 -9.87 -1.02
C ALA A 75 -11.81 -10.26 -0.53
N ASP A 76 -12.02 -10.31 0.79
CA ASP A 76 -13.34 -10.57 1.37
C ASP A 76 -14.35 -9.45 1.04
N ASP A 77 -13.91 -8.18 1.11
CA ASP A 77 -14.72 -7.01 0.75
C ASP A 77 -15.09 -6.97 -0.74
N ALA A 78 -14.25 -7.52 -1.61
CA ALA A 78 -14.44 -7.47 -3.07
C ALA A 78 -15.25 -8.65 -3.65
N VAL A 79 -15.47 -9.71 -2.85
CA VAL A 79 -16.23 -10.91 -3.26
C VAL A 79 -17.71 -10.82 -2.84
N LEU A 80 -18.07 -9.86 -2.00
CA LEU A 80 -19.44 -9.53 -1.61
C LEU A 80 -20.00 -8.35 -2.42
#